data_AF-A0A4R0JVT5-F1
#
_entry.id   AF-A0A4R0JVT5-F1
#
_cell.length_a   1.000
_cell.length_b   1.000
_cell.length_c   1.000
_cell.angle_alpha   90.00
_cell.angle_beta   90.00
_cell.angle_gamma   90.00
#
_symmetry.space_group_name_H-M   'P 1'
#
loop_
_entity.id
_entity.type
_entity.pdbx_description
1 polymer ?
#
loop_
_entity_poly.entity_id
_entity_poly.type
_entity_poly.pdbx_seq_one_letter_code
_entity_poly.pdbx_strand_id
1 'polypeptide(L)'
;MITSVGEDAHRVDALLDLGRAERLAEGASELAAEEPDAVMWACTSGSFVFGPEGARNQASGVAQAIGVPASSTSIAFVDACRALGVRRVAVAASYPEDVARHFVRFLTGGGVEVVSMGSHGIVTAAEVGTLAPDRVIAMVKAADHPDAEAILVPDTAMHTLEIVDDLETAVGKPVLTANQVTVWKGLDLLGQVPSLPGLGSLFASRGTEV
;
A
#
# COMPACT_ATOMS: atom_id res chain seq x y z
N MET A 1 -17.39 1.04 -6.94
CA MET A 1 -18.07 0.98 -5.63
C MET A 1 -17.01 0.88 -4.54
N ILE A 2 -17.22 1.49 -3.37
CA ILE A 2 -16.24 1.49 -2.26
C ILE A 2 -16.89 0.81 -1.05
N THR A 3 -16.20 -0.13 -0.42
CA THR A 3 -16.62 -0.76 0.85
C THR A 3 -16.98 0.32 1.87
N SER A 4 -18.14 0.19 2.53
CA SER A 4 -18.58 1.18 3.53
C SER A 4 -17.53 1.38 4.63
N VAL A 5 -17.04 2.61 4.76
CA VAL A 5 -15.90 2.96 5.63
C VAL A 5 -16.33 3.05 7.10
N GLY A 6 -17.61 3.32 7.37
CA GLY A 6 -18.08 3.60 8.73
C GLY A 6 -17.48 4.90 9.27
N GLU A 7 -16.33 4.81 9.94
CA GLU A 7 -15.56 5.94 10.48
C GLU A 7 -14.21 6.06 9.75
N ASP A 8 -13.93 7.22 9.13
CA ASP A 8 -12.68 7.51 8.42
C ASP A 8 -11.53 7.91 9.36
N ALA A 9 -11.33 7.12 10.43
CA ALA A 9 -10.37 7.40 11.48
C ALA A 9 -9.15 6.47 11.40
N HIS A 10 -7.95 7.04 11.52
CA HIS A 10 -6.70 6.30 11.73
C HIS A 10 -6.59 5.84 13.19
N ARG A 11 -7.52 4.98 13.62
CA ARG A 11 -7.61 4.40 14.96
C ARG A 11 -7.78 2.89 14.85
N VAL A 12 -7.04 2.13 15.65
CA VAL A 12 -6.92 0.67 15.47
C VAL A 12 -8.27 -0.06 15.44
N ASP A 13 -9.21 0.28 16.33
CA ASP A 13 -10.52 -0.38 16.37
C ASP A 13 -11.42 -0.03 15.17
N ALA A 14 -11.38 1.22 14.68
CA ALA A 14 -12.06 1.60 13.45
C ALA A 14 -11.50 0.82 12.24
N LEU A 15 -10.18 0.65 12.18
CA LEU A 15 -9.51 -0.11 11.12
C LEU A 15 -9.83 -1.62 11.19
N LEU A 16 -9.95 -2.18 12.39
CA LEU A 16 -10.39 -3.57 12.59
C LEU A 16 -11.85 -3.76 12.15
N ASP A 17 -12.74 -2.79 12.44
CA ASP A 17 -14.12 -2.83 11.98
C ASP A 17 -14.22 -2.74 10.45
N LEU A 18 -13.43 -1.88 9.82
CA LEU A 18 -13.35 -1.72 8.37
C LEU A 18 -12.93 -3.03 7.67
N GLY A 19 -11.94 -3.72 8.24
CA GLY A 19 -11.37 -4.94 7.67
C GLY A 19 -12.09 -6.24 8.04
N ARG A 20 -13.27 -6.20 8.68
CA ARG A 20 -13.99 -7.40 9.08
C ARG A 20 -14.52 -8.18 7.86
N ALA A 21 -14.54 -9.50 7.97
CA ALA A 21 -14.85 -10.41 6.85
C ALA A 21 -16.21 -10.12 6.21
N GLU A 22 -17.22 -9.78 7.02
CA GLU A 22 -18.58 -9.50 6.56
C GLU A 22 -18.62 -8.28 5.62
N ARG A 23 -17.94 -7.18 5.99
CA ARG A 23 -17.90 -5.97 5.15
C ARG A 23 -17.15 -6.19 3.85
N LEU A 24 -16.06 -6.94 3.91
CA LEU A 24 -15.28 -7.27 2.71
C LEU A 24 -16.09 -8.16 1.76
N ALA A 25 -16.84 -9.13 2.28
CA ALA A 25 -17.72 -9.99 1.50
C ALA A 25 -18.91 -9.23 0.88
N GLU A 26 -19.51 -8.29 1.62
CA GLU A 26 -20.55 -7.39 1.11
C GLU A 26 -20.01 -6.55 -0.06
N GLY A 27 -18.87 -5.86 0.13
CA GLY A 27 -18.26 -5.05 -0.93
C GLY A 27 -17.82 -5.86 -2.15
N ALA A 28 -17.34 -7.09 -1.96
CA ALA A 28 -17.00 -8.01 -3.05
C ALA A 28 -18.26 -8.44 -3.84
N SER A 29 -19.35 -8.70 -3.13
CA SER A 29 -20.64 -9.09 -3.74
C SER A 29 -21.23 -7.96 -4.58
N GLU A 30 -21.11 -6.72 -4.10
CA GLU A 30 -21.50 -5.52 -4.85
C GLU A 30 -20.67 -5.33 -6.14
N LEU A 31 -19.37 -5.63 -6.09
CA LEU A 31 -18.48 -5.53 -7.24
C LEU A 31 -18.70 -6.63 -8.28
N ALA A 32 -19.34 -7.75 -7.92
CA ALA A 32 -19.55 -8.89 -8.81
C ALA A 32 -20.32 -8.53 -10.10
N ALA A 33 -21.17 -7.49 -10.06
CA ALA A 33 -21.89 -7.01 -11.23
C ALA A 33 -20.98 -6.39 -12.32
N GLU A 34 -19.77 -6.00 -11.97
CA GLU A 34 -18.78 -5.41 -12.90
C GLU A 34 -17.87 -6.48 -13.54
N GLU A 35 -18.09 -7.77 -13.23
CA GLU A 35 -17.34 -8.92 -13.77
C GLU A 35 -15.80 -8.73 -13.77
N PRO A 36 -15.17 -8.37 -12.63
CA PRO A 36 -13.74 -8.08 -12.60
C PRO A 36 -12.90 -9.34 -12.77
N ASP A 37 -11.76 -9.25 -13.47
CA ASP A 37 -10.78 -10.35 -13.55
C ASP A 37 -9.97 -10.54 -12.26
N ALA A 38 -9.82 -9.49 -11.44
CA ALA A 38 -9.15 -9.51 -10.14
C ALA A 38 -9.63 -8.36 -9.24
N VAL A 39 -9.45 -8.51 -7.92
CA VAL A 39 -9.90 -7.51 -6.93
C VAL A 39 -8.78 -7.12 -5.96
N MET A 40 -8.70 -5.83 -5.65
CA MET A 40 -7.83 -5.32 -4.59
C MET A 40 -8.65 -4.80 -3.42
N TRP A 41 -8.37 -5.30 -2.22
CA TRP A 41 -8.70 -4.60 -0.99
C TRP A 41 -7.77 -3.40 -0.84
N ALA A 42 -8.20 -2.27 -1.42
CA ALA A 42 -7.44 -1.03 -1.58
C ALA A 42 -7.38 -0.20 -0.28
N CYS A 43 -6.98 -0.84 0.82
CA CYS A 43 -6.76 -0.20 2.11
C CYS A 43 -5.49 -0.75 2.75
N THR A 44 -4.49 0.11 2.96
CA THR A 44 -3.24 -0.28 3.61
C THR A 44 -3.48 -0.59 5.09
N SER A 45 -4.09 0.35 5.81
CA SER A 45 -4.24 0.31 7.27
C SER A 45 -5.23 -0.74 7.75
N GLY A 46 -6.41 -0.83 7.12
CA GLY A 46 -7.41 -1.87 7.42
C GLY A 46 -6.93 -3.30 7.13
N SER A 47 -5.82 -3.49 6.41
CA SER A 47 -5.21 -4.80 6.21
C SER A 47 -3.97 -5.04 7.09
N PHE A 48 -3.06 -4.08 7.25
CA PHE A 48 -1.85 -4.32 8.04
C PHE A 48 -2.12 -4.47 9.55
N VAL A 49 -3.20 -3.88 10.09
CA VAL A 49 -3.50 -3.97 11.53
C VAL A 49 -3.82 -5.40 11.97
N PHE A 50 -4.27 -6.25 11.02
CA PHE A 50 -4.52 -7.67 11.22
C PHE A 50 -3.24 -8.54 11.12
N GLY A 51 -2.09 -7.93 10.82
CA GLY A 51 -0.84 -8.63 10.58
C GLY A 51 -0.83 -9.45 9.28
N PRO A 52 0.31 -10.09 8.94
CA PRO A 52 0.47 -10.78 7.66
C PRO A 52 -0.52 -11.92 7.42
N GLU A 53 -0.86 -12.69 8.45
CA GLU A 53 -1.82 -13.80 8.32
C GLU A 53 -3.24 -13.29 8.18
N GLY A 54 -3.66 -12.32 9.00
CA GLY A 54 -5.00 -11.76 8.90
C GLY A 54 -5.25 -11.04 7.58
N ALA A 55 -4.26 -10.32 7.03
CA ALA A 55 -4.37 -9.73 5.69
C ALA A 55 -4.53 -10.79 4.59
N ARG A 56 -3.83 -11.93 4.70
CA ARG A 56 -4.02 -13.06 3.77
C ARG A 56 -5.41 -13.67 3.89
N ASN A 57 -5.92 -13.80 5.11
CA ASN A 57 -7.27 -14.31 5.36
C ASN A 57 -8.33 -13.37 4.78
N GLN A 58 -8.16 -12.04 4.95
CA GLN A 58 -9.03 -11.03 4.33
C GLN A 58 -9.03 -11.17 2.79
N ALA A 59 -7.85 -11.18 2.17
CA ALA A 59 -7.72 -11.32 0.71
C ALA A 59 -8.33 -12.64 0.20
N SER A 60 -8.09 -13.76 0.90
CA SER A 60 -8.69 -15.05 0.56
C SER A 60 -10.21 -15.03 0.70
N GLY A 61 -10.75 -14.38 1.72
CA GLY A 61 -12.19 -14.23 1.91
C GLY A 61 -12.84 -13.44 0.78
N VAL A 62 -12.21 -12.33 0.36
CA VAL A 62 -12.64 -11.55 -0.81
C VAL A 62 -12.62 -12.43 -2.05
N ALA A 63 -11.50 -13.13 -2.33
CA ALA A 63 -11.37 -13.98 -3.50
C ALA A 63 -12.43 -15.09 -3.55
N GLN A 64 -12.76 -15.70 -2.41
CA GLN A 64 -13.82 -16.71 -2.32
C GLN A 64 -15.21 -16.13 -2.56
N ALA A 65 -15.48 -14.91 -2.09
CA ALA A 65 -16.77 -14.25 -2.24
C ALA A 65 -17.08 -13.88 -3.70
N ILE A 66 -16.07 -13.38 -4.44
CA ILE A 66 -16.25 -12.96 -5.84
C ILE A 66 -15.87 -14.02 -6.88
N GLY A 67 -15.09 -15.03 -6.49
CA GLY A 67 -14.65 -16.12 -7.39
C GLY A 67 -13.47 -15.77 -8.31
N VAL A 68 -12.78 -14.65 -8.05
CA VAL A 68 -11.59 -14.20 -8.81
C VAL A 68 -10.42 -13.91 -7.87
N PRO A 69 -9.16 -13.90 -8.35
CA PRO A 69 -8.01 -13.58 -7.51
C PRO A 69 -8.15 -12.24 -6.79
N ALA A 70 -7.76 -12.20 -5.52
CA ALA A 70 -7.77 -10.97 -4.74
C ALA A 70 -6.53 -10.80 -3.86
N SER A 71 -6.18 -9.55 -3.58
CA SER A 71 -5.10 -9.18 -2.66
C SER A 71 -5.43 -7.89 -1.89
N SER A 72 -4.44 -7.32 -1.19
CA SER A 72 -4.59 -6.07 -0.44
C SER A 72 -3.38 -5.16 -0.60
N THR A 73 -3.56 -3.87 -0.31
CA THR A 73 -2.45 -2.89 -0.40
C THR A 73 -1.28 -3.23 0.53
N SER A 74 -1.54 -3.74 1.74
CA SER A 74 -0.44 -4.14 2.63
C SER A 74 0.36 -5.32 2.08
N ILE A 75 -0.30 -6.35 1.54
CA ILE A 75 0.38 -7.47 0.86
C ILE A 75 1.16 -6.95 -0.35
N ALA A 76 0.58 -6.04 -1.13
CA ALA A 76 1.20 -5.43 -2.29
C ALA A 76 2.54 -4.76 -1.98
N PHE A 77 2.68 -4.10 -0.81
CA PHE A 77 3.96 -3.53 -0.39
C PHE A 77 5.07 -4.56 -0.24
N VAL A 78 4.77 -5.68 0.43
CA VAL A 78 5.75 -6.75 0.66
C VAL A 78 6.13 -7.41 -0.66
N ASP A 79 5.15 -7.65 -1.53
CA ASP A 79 5.39 -8.25 -2.85
C ASP A 79 6.15 -7.31 -3.79
N ALA A 80 5.87 -6.00 -3.76
CA ALA A 80 6.62 -5.00 -4.52
C ALA A 80 8.09 -4.91 -4.06
N CYS A 81 8.35 -4.97 -2.75
CA CYS A 81 9.72 -5.04 -2.23
C CYS A 81 10.44 -6.30 -2.74
N ARG A 82 9.78 -7.46 -2.68
CA ARG A 82 10.34 -8.73 -3.19
C ARG A 82 10.61 -8.68 -4.68
N ALA A 83 9.67 -8.14 -5.45
CA ALA A 83 9.84 -7.95 -6.88
C ALA A 83 11.14 -7.17 -7.11
N LEU A 84 11.31 -6.01 -6.48
CA LEU A 84 12.51 -5.15 -6.59
C LEU A 84 13.78 -5.71 -5.94
N GLY A 85 13.71 -6.85 -5.24
CA GLY A 85 14.86 -7.39 -4.50
C GLY A 85 15.26 -6.56 -3.27
N VAL A 86 14.38 -5.66 -2.81
CA VAL A 86 14.57 -4.76 -1.68
C VAL A 86 14.32 -5.51 -0.36
N ARG A 87 15.23 -5.36 0.60
CA ARG A 87 15.17 -5.97 1.93
C ARG A 87 15.15 -4.96 3.07
N ARG A 88 15.78 -3.80 2.91
CA ARG A 88 15.82 -2.72 3.92
C ARG A 88 15.11 -1.48 3.41
N VAL A 89 14.15 -0.96 4.17
CA VAL A 89 13.34 0.18 3.76
C VAL A 89 13.25 1.25 4.83
N ALA A 90 13.00 2.49 4.39
CA ALA A 90 12.47 3.54 5.24
C ALA A 90 10.95 3.67 5.04
N VAL A 91 10.23 4.09 6.08
CA VAL A 91 8.78 4.31 6.02
C VAL A 91 8.48 5.79 6.23
N ALA A 92 7.79 6.41 5.29
CA ALA A 92 7.29 7.79 5.36
C ALA A 92 5.77 7.78 5.57
N ALA A 93 5.32 7.51 6.81
CA ALA A 93 3.89 7.45 7.14
C ALA A 93 3.30 8.84 7.46
N SER A 94 2.09 9.07 6.97
CA SER A 94 1.17 10.14 7.41
C SER A 94 0.58 9.86 8.79
N TYR A 95 0.44 8.58 9.14
CA TYR A 95 -0.28 8.08 10.30
C TYR A 95 0.25 8.56 11.66
N PRO A 96 -0.57 8.44 12.73
CA PRO A 96 -0.09 8.38 14.11
C PRO A 96 0.93 7.26 14.31
N GLU A 97 1.86 7.46 15.25
CA GLU A 97 3.01 6.57 15.43
C GLU A 97 2.60 5.13 15.79
N ASP A 98 1.57 4.96 16.62
CA ASP A 98 1.06 3.65 17.03
C ASP A 98 0.52 2.86 15.83
N VAL A 99 -0.23 3.52 14.93
CA VAL A 99 -0.71 2.95 13.67
C VAL A 99 0.45 2.64 12.72
N ALA A 100 1.40 3.56 12.55
CA ALA A 100 2.59 3.35 11.71
C ALA A 100 3.42 2.13 12.18
N ARG A 101 3.53 1.91 13.49
CA ARG A 101 4.21 0.73 14.05
C ARG A 101 3.53 -0.60 13.69
N HIS A 102 2.21 -0.63 13.44
CA HIS A 102 1.58 -1.84 12.91
C HIS A 102 2.06 -2.15 11.49
N PHE A 103 2.24 -1.14 10.65
CA PHE A 103 2.79 -1.31 9.30
C PHE A 103 4.23 -1.81 9.33
N VAL A 104 5.07 -1.28 10.23
CA VAL A 104 6.44 -1.79 10.44
C VAL A 104 6.42 -3.28 10.80
N ARG A 105 5.58 -3.69 11.77
CA ARG A 105 5.44 -5.11 12.14
C ARG A 105 4.97 -5.97 10.97
N PHE A 106 4.06 -5.45 10.16
CA PHE A 106 3.58 -6.15 8.97
C PHE A 106 4.71 -6.40 7.96
N LEU A 107 5.49 -5.37 7.64
CA LEU A 107 6.64 -5.47 6.75
C LEU A 107 7.69 -6.45 7.28
N THR A 108 8.03 -6.36 8.56
CA THR A 108 8.99 -7.27 9.21
C THR A 108 8.50 -8.72 9.18
N GLY A 109 7.21 -8.97 9.44
CA GLY A 109 6.61 -10.29 9.28
C GLY A 109 6.57 -10.79 7.82
N GLY A 110 6.70 -9.89 6.85
CA GLY A 110 6.87 -10.19 5.43
C GLY A 110 8.32 -10.43 4.99
N GLY A 111 9.29 -10.26 5.88
CA GLY A 111 10.72 -10.38 5.60
C GLY A 111 11.40 -9.09 5.13
N VAL A 112 10.77 -7.93 5.33
CA VAL A 112 11.30 -6.60 4.99
C VAL A 112 11.70 -5.87 6.27
N GLU A 113 12.98 -5.54 6.40
CA GLU A 113 13.53 -4.79 7.52
C GLU A 113 13.24 -3.29 7.36
N VAL A 114 12.76 -2.64 8.43
CA VAL A 114 12.53 -1.19 8.45
C VAL A 114 13.65 -0.52 9.24
N VAL A 115 14.51 0.23 8.55
CA VAL A 115 15.68 0.89 9.15
C VAL A 115 15.38 2.31 9.67
N SER A 116 14.29 2.92 9.18
CA SER A 116 13.83 4.25 9.60
C SER A 116 12.31 4.36 9.43
N MET A 117 11.65 5.09 10.32
CA MET A 117 10.22 5.36 10.26
C MET A 117 9.95 6.82 10.63
N GLY A 118 9.34 7.58 9.72
CA GLY A 118 8.70 8.85 9.99
C GLY A 118 7.18 8.68 10.15
N SER A 119 6.59 9.47 11.06
CA SER A 119 5.14 9.54 11.30
C SER A 119 4.72 11.00 11.44
N HIS A 120 3.60 11.39 10.83
CA HIS A 120 3.15 12.79 10.79
C HIS A 120 1.83 13.05 11.55
N GLY A 121 1.28 12.04 12.23
CA GLY A 121 0.19 12.21 13.20
C GLY A 121 -1.15 12.61 12.60
N ILE A 122 -1.36 12.44 11.30
CA ILE A 122 -2.60 12.83 10.61
C ILE A 122 -3.67 11.78 10.90
N VAL A 123 -4.78 12.21 11.50
CA VAL A 123 -5.76 11.32 12.14
C VAL A 123 -6.89 10.85 11.22
N THR A 124 -7.08 11.47 10.06
CA THR A 124 -8.13 11.10 9.09
C THR A 124 -7.58 10.97 7.67
N ALA A 125 -8.20 10.12 6.86
CA ALA A 125 -7.82 9.98 5.45
C ALA A 125 -8.21 11.23 4.65
N ALA A 126 -9.32 11.88 5.01
CA ALA A 126 -9.73 13.18 4.45
C ALA A 126 -8.64 14.26 4.56
N GLU A 127 -7.99 14.39 5.72
CA GLU A 127 -6.87 15.33 5.88
C GLU A 127 -5.68 14.95 4.99
N VAL A 128 -5.34 13.66 4.91
CA VAL A 128 -4.24 13.17 4.04
C VAL A 128 -4.50 13.50 2.58
N GLY A 129 -5.75 13.38 2.11
CA GLY A 129 -6.13 13.70 0.73
C GLY A 129 -5.96 15.17 0.34
N THR A 130 -5.74 16.07 1.32
CA THR A 130 -5.47 17.49 1.08
C THR A 130 -3.98 17.85 1.07
N LEU A 131 -3.09 16.88 1.32
CA LEU A 131 -1.64 17.13 1.32
C LEU A 131 -1.16 17.52 -0.08
N ALA A 132 -0.52 18.69 -0.15
CA ALA A 132 0.12 19.16 -1.36
C ALA A 132 1.37 18.31 -1.71
N PRO A 133 1.72 18.15 -2.99
CA PRO A 133 2.86 17.36 -3.44
C PRO A 133 4.19 17.68 -2.76
N ASP A 134 4.49 18.97 -2.54
CA ASP A 134 5.71 19.44 -1.89
C ASP A 134 5.80 18.95 -0.43
N ARG A 135 4.66 18.85 0.26
CA ARG A 135 4.58 18.27 1.60
C ARG A 135 4.88 16.78 1.59
N VAL A 136 4.35 16.04 0.61
CA VAL A 136 4.63 14.61 0.46
C VAL A 136 6.12 14.38 0.18
N ILE A 137 6.71 15.16 -0.73
CA ILE A 137 8.15 15.11 -1.02
C ILE A 137 8.97 15.40 0.23
N ALA A 138 8.60 16.41 1.03
CA ALA A 138 9.27 16.72 2.28
C ALA A 138 9.19 15.56 3.29
N MET A 139 8.04 14.89 3.40
CA MET A 139 7.86 13.70 4.25
C MET A 139 8.79 12.56 3.83
N VAL A 140 8.89 12.27 2.52
CA VAL A 140 9.75 11.22 1.98
C VAL A 140 11.23 11.53 2.24
N LYS A 141 11.67 12.78 2.00
CA LYS A 141 13.04 13.21 2.30
C LYS A 141 13.38 13.12 3.78
N ALA A 142 12.44 13.44 4.67
CA ALA A 142 12.65 13.39 6.11
C ALA A 142 12.76 11.95 6.65
N ALA A 143 12.08 10.99 6.02
CA ALA A 143 12.14 9.59 6.41
C ALA A 143 13.36 8.84 5.86
N ASP A 144 13.98 9.36 4.79
CA ASP A 144 15.11 8.71 4.13
C ASP A 144 16.27 8.38 5.09
N HIS A 145 16.94 7.27 4.82
CA HIS A 145 18.02 6.75 5.65
C HIS A 145 19.12 6.13 4.77
N PRO A 146 20.42 6.33 5.07
CA PRO A 146 21.52 5.80 4.26
C PRO A 146 21.44 4.29 3.98
N ASP A 147 20.97 3.50 4.95
CA ASP A 147 20.88 2.04 4.84
C ASP A 147 19.59 1.54 4.14
N ALA A 148 18.65 2.44 3.84
CA ALA A 148 17.40 2.11 3.16
C ALA A 148 17.65 1.97 1.64
N GLU A 149 17.14 0.88 1.07
CA GLU A 149 17.17 0.57 -0.36
C GLU A 149 15.94 1.13 -1.09
N ALA A 150 14.84 1.39 -0.37
CA ALA A 150 13.64 2.06 -0.88
C ALA A 150 12.89 2.80 0.25
N ILE A 151 12.00 3.72 -0.11
CA ILE A 151 11.11 4.42 0.82
C ILE A 151 9.66 4.00 0.56
N LEU A 152 8.90 3.65 1.60
CA LEU A 152 7.49 3.28 1.51
C LEU A 152 6.60 4.42 2.02
N VAL A 153 5.59 4.79 1.24
CA VAL A 153 4.57 5.80 1.53
C VAL A 153 3.20 5.11 1.63
N PRO A 154 2.81 4.62 2.82
CA PRO A 154 1.78 3.59 2.96
C PRO A 154 0.33 4.10 3.03
N ASP A 155 -0.01 5.23 2.43
CA ASP A 155 -1.36 5.81 2.54
C ASP A 155 -2.10 5.93 1.20
N THR A 156 -3.22 5.22 1.06
CA THR A 156 -4.04 5.20 -0.16
C THR A 156 -4.81 6.49 -0.39
N ALA A 157 -5.02 7.32 0.64
CA ALA A 157 -5.69 8.61 0.50
C ALA A 157 -4.75 9.70 -0.03
N MET A 158 -3.45 9.46 -0.03
CA MET A 158 -2.45 10.42 -0.51
C MET A 158 -2.38 10.41 -2.05
N HIS A 159 -2.55 11.57 -2.68
CA HIS A 159 -2.52 11.70 -4.14
C HIS A 159 -1.07 11.64 -4.66
N THR A 160 -0.56 10.43 -4.84
CA THR A 160 0.87 10.20 -5.13
C THR A 160 1.18 9.78 -6.56
N LEU A 161 0.20 9.31 -7.34
CA LEU A 161 0.44 8.72 -8.67
C LEU A 161 1.11 9.69 -9.65
N GLU A 162 0.78 10.98 -9.60
CA GLU A 162 1.34 11.98 -10.52
C GLU A 162 2.76 12.43 -10.15
N ILE A 163 3.25 12.05 -8.97
CA ILE A 163 4.49 12.57 -8.40
C ILE A 163 5.49 11.47 -8.03
N VAL A 164 5.26 10.22 -8.43
CA VAL A 164 6.13 9.08 -8.08
C VAL A 164 7.57 9.33 -8.52
N ASP A 165 7.78 9.74 -9.77
CA ASP A 165 9.10 10.02 -10.31
C ASP A 165 9.78 11.20 -9.60
N ASP A 166 9.00 12.21 -9.18
CA ASP A 166 9.51 13.34 -8.40
C ASP A 166 9.94 12.89 -6.99
N LEU A 167 9.19 11.97 -6.37
CA LEU A 167 9.56 11.36 -5.10
C LEU A 167 10.86 10.57 -5.21
N GLU A 168 11.00 9.73 -6.24
CA GLU A 168 12.25 8.99 -6.49
C GLU A 168 13.43 9.92 -6.75
N THR A 169 13.22 10.97 -7.56
CA THR A 169 14.24 12.00 -7.85
C THR A 169 14.68 12.73 -6.57
N ALA A 170 13.76 12.99 -5.65
CA ALA A 170 14.06 13.74 -4.42
C ALA A 170 14.98 13.01 -3.43
N VAL A 171 15.01 11.68 -3.47
CA VAL A 171 15.82 10.83 -2.56
C VAL A 171 16.83 9.93 -3.28
N GLY A 172 16.78 9.85 -4.61
CA GLY A 172 17.68 9.03 -5.43
C GLY A 172 17.51 7.52 -5.22
N LYS A 173 16.32 7.08 -4.75
CA LYS A 173 16.00 5.69 -4.42
C LYS A 173 14.57 5.37 -4.87
N PRO A 174 14.23 4.09 -5.11
CA PRO A 174 12.86 3.67 -5.35
C PRO A 174 11.92 4.16 -4.25
N VAL A 175 10.76 4.67 -4.64
CA VAL A 175 9.69 5.09 -3.72
C VAL A 175 8.46 4.28 -4.05
N LEU A 176 7.98 3.51 -3.06
CA LEU A 176 6.79 2.68 -3.17
C LEU A 176 5.63 3.40 -2.49
N THR A 177 4.62 3.80 -3.27
CA THR A 177 3.41 4.46 -2.76
C THR A 177 2.25 3.48 -2.68
N ALA A 178 1.32 3.69 -1.75
CA ALA A 178 0.17 2.79 -1.57
C ALA A 178 -0.68 2.66 -2.85
N ASN A 179 -0.89 3.77 -3.56
CA ASN A 179 -1.65 3.78 -4.80
C ASN A 179 -0.95 2.96 -5.90
N GLN A 180 0.34 3.18 -6.14
CA GLN A 180 1.05 2.50 -7.22
C GLN A 180 1.22 1.00 -6.93
N VAL A 181 1.54 0.60 -5.69
CA VAL A 181 1.70 -0.83 -5.36
C VAL A 181 0.36 -1.57 -5.45
N THR A 182 -0.75 -0.89 -5.14
CA THR A 182 -2.10 -1.46 -5.27
C THR A 182 -2.42 -1.77 -6.73
N VAL A 183 -2.16 -0.81 -7.64
CA VAL A 183 -2.33 -1.02 -9.08
C VAL A 183 -1.40 -2.12 -9.60
N TRP A 184 -0.12 -2.07 -9.20
CA TRP A 184 0.88 -3.06 -9.58
C TRP A 184 0.44 -4.46 -9.18
N LYS A 185 -0.05 -4.63 -7.94
CA LYS A 185 -0.48 -5.93 -7.44
C LYS A 185 -1.74 -6.43 -8.14
N GLY A 186 -2.69 -5.54 -8.44
CA GLY A 186 -3.88 -5.91 -9.21
C GLY A 186 -3.53 -6.47 -10.59
N LEU A 187 -2.55 -5.87 -11.28
CA LEU A 187 -2.04 -6.35 -12.56
C LEU A 187 -1.23 -7.65 -12.42
N ASP A 188 -0.41 -7.76 -11.37
CA ASP A 188 0.39 -8.96 -11.04
C ASP A 188 -0.51 -10.20 -10.80
N LEU A 189 -1.69 -10.02 -10.20
CA LEU A 189 -2.67 -11.10 -10.04
C LEU A 189 -3.13 -11.70 -11.38
N LEU A 190 -3.06 -10.92 -12.46
CA LEU A 190 -3.44 -11.32 -13.82
C LEU A 190 -2.22 -11.80 -14.64
N GLY A 191 -1.02 -11.76 -14.06
CA GLY A 191 0.22 -12.18 -14.71
C GLY A 191 1.13 -11.00 -15.04
N GLN A 192 1.24 -10.64 -16.33
CA GLN A 192 2.27 -9.69 -16.76
C GLN A 192 1.91 -8.24 -16.40
N VAL A 193 2.73 -7.62 -15.56
CA VAL A 193 2.66 -6.18 -15.32
C VAL A 193 3.33 -5.43 -16.49
N PRO A 194 2.61 -4.57 -17.23
CA PRO A 194 3.19 -3.77 -18.29
C PRO A 194 4.13 -2.70 -17.72
N SER A 195 5.08 -2.25 -18.55
CA SER A 195 5.82 -1.04 -18.18
C SER A 195 4.94 0.19 -18.35
N LEU A 196 4.86 1.00 -17.29
CA LEU A 196 4.08 2.24 -17.26
C LEU A 196 5.01 3.39 -16.84
N PRO A 197 5.53 4.17 -17.79
CA PRO A 197 6.34 5.36 -17.49
C PRO A 197 5.58 6.34 -16.59
N GLY A 198 6.28 7.02 -15.68
CA GLY A 198 5.67 7.95 -14.73
C GLY A 198 5.25 7.33 -13.39
N LEU A 199 5.29 6.00 -13.26
CA LEU A 199 4.94 5.28 -12.02
C LEU A 199 6.16 4.69 -11.31
N GLY A 200 7.32 5.34 -11.45
CA GLY A 200 8.56 5.01 -10.76
C GLY A 200 9.19 3.67 -11.14
N SER A 201 10.21 3.33 -10.37
CA SER A 201 11.06 2.15 -10.57
C SER A 201 10.29 0.83 -10.52
N LEU A 202 9.11 0.79 -9.88
CA LEU A 202 8.27 -0.41 -9.80
C LEU A 202 7.67 -0.81 -11.16
N PHE A 203 7.32 0.17 -11.99
CA PHE A 203 6.74 -0.02 -13.33
C PHE A 203 7.74 0.19 -14.47
N ALA A 204 9.01 0.47 -14.15
CA ALA A 204 10.06 0.53 -15.13
C ALA A 204 10.26 -0.85 -15.79
N SER A 205 10.49 -0.87 -17.11
CA SER A 205 10.85 -2.10 -17.81
C SER A 205 12.14 -2.66 -17.21
N ARG A 206 12.07 -3.86 -16.62
CA ARG A 206 13.29 -4.60 -16.31
C ARG A 206 13.92 -4.96 -17.64
N GLY A 207 15.05 -4.33 -17.96
CA GLY A 207 15.84 -4.71 -19.11
C GLY A 207 16.00 -6.22 -19.07
N THR A 208 15.51 -6.90 -20.10
CA THR A 208 15.90 -8.28 -20.34
C THR A 208 17.40 -8.17 -20.63
N GLU A 209 18.24 -8.59 -19.68
CA GLU A 209 19.62 -8.89 -20.03
C GLU A 209 19.55 -9.97 -21.12
N VAL A 210 19.95 -9.59 -22.33
CA VAL A 210 20.10 -10.46 -23.50
C VAL A 210 21.44 -11.15 -23.42
#